data_AF-A0A9X3FZR9-F1
#
_entry.id   AF-A0A9X3FZR9-F1
#
_cell.length_a   1.000
_cell.length_b   1.000
_cell.length_c   1.000
_cell.angle_alpha   90.00
_cell.angle_beta   90.00
_cell.angle_gamma   90.00
#
_symmetry.space_group_name_H-M   'P 1'
#
loop_
_entity.id
_entity.type
_entity.pdbx_description
1 polymer ?
#
loop_
_entity_poly.entity_id
_entity_poly.type
_entity_poly.pdbx_seq_one_letter_code
_entity_poly.pdbx_strand_id
1 'polypeptide(L)'
;MEQAAELLWRAALRRPWTKRPLKTDVEAMAAALAPGDVIDRVFRARWAGTSSGALAITSGALLFGQARPRQHFTEMLRLARPGHRHGPRALVIPRSDVRKVSVTSEGVAVHTDNQVIALLTKGDPELRTALFRLSHRSVRSDPDNPKSRTRVLPHEALWNTRHPQGGNRIERRYWPTPTGTLQDAGDAWRRLPPWSQWALAVGVFVGLQTFVAPVGVLFAILLLTLLGLTGEAAVERRRLALTGPETELAEADWIEARVAGAACRAWEATLREPSWSSPALDATRAAFDGDHEVDAVIDLALRIHDARTQLGAMPTGPARVIWQQQWTALDAAAERLGERADALIRHREQAAQLSRELAQLAELERFERSALVVDDLTIAMSVGGERAGLSPVADDIAGTRAAVRELIELMTDTRAPLATPVDAP
;
A
#
# COMPACT_ATOMS: atom_id res chain seq x y z
N MET A 1 11.27 36.17 -32.09
CA MET A 1 10.45 34.93 -31.94
C MET A 1 11.27 33.67 -32.17
N GLU A 2 12.08 33.57 -33.24
CA GLU A 2 12.90 32.38 -33.51
C GLU A 2 13.82 31.96 -32.35
N GLN A 3 14.47 32.92 -31.68
CA GLN A 3 15.32 32.64 -30.51
C GLN A 3 14.54 32.01 -29.34
N ALA A 4 13.30 32.45 -29.07
CA ALA A 4 12.47 31.89 -28.00
C ALA A 4 12.02 30.46 -28.32
N ALA A 5 11.64 30.21 -29.57
CA ALA A 5 11.29 28.88 -30.04
C ALA A 5 12.48 27.91 -29.93
N GLU A 6 13.67 28.36 -30.32
CA GLU A 6 14.91 27.58 -30.21
C GLU A 6 15.27 27.27 -28.74
N LEU A 7 15.10 28.24 -27.83
CA LEU A 7 15.33 28.01 -26.39
C LEU A 7 14.38 26.95 -25.81
N LEU A 8 13.08 27.06 -26.10
CA LEU A 8 12.08 26.08 -25.68
C LEU A 8 12.34 24.70 -26.32
N TRP A 9 12.74 24.67 -27.59
CA TRP A 9 13.06 23.42 -28.29
C TRP A 9 14.30 22.73 -27.71
N ARG A 10 15.36 23.48 -27.41
CA ARG A 10 16.55 22.95 -26.71
C ARG A 10 16.20 22.36 -25.34
N ALA A 11 15.31 23.01 -24.59
CA ALA A 11 14.83 22.48 -23.31
C ALA A 11 14.03 21.17 -23.51
N ALA A 12 13.20 21.09 -24.56
CA ALA A 12 12.45 19.89 -24.90
C ALA A 12 13.35 18.72 -25.32
N LEU A 13 14.47 18.97 -26.02
CA LEU A 13 15.42 17.93 -26.46
C LEU A 13 16.06 17.15 -25.29
N ARG A 14 16.11 17.73 -24.09
CA ARG A 14 16.59 17.05 -22.88
C ARG A 14 15.69 15.89 -22.44
N ARG A 15 14.47 15.78 -22.98
CA ARG A 15 13.52 14.70 -22.67
C ARG A 15 13.74 13.48 -23.59
N PRO A 16 13.38 12.26 -23.14
CA PRO A 16 13.30 11.09 -24.01
C PRO A 16 12.38 11.36 -25.21
N TRP A 17 12.72 10.83 -26.39
CA TRP A 17 12.03 11.12 -27.64
C TRP A 17 10.51 10.88 -27.60
N THR A 18 10.05 9.84 -26.89
CA THR A 18 8.63 9.51 -26.69
C THR A 18 7.85 10.58 -25.92
N LYS A 19 8.54 11.38 -25.10
CA LYS A 19 7.98 12.42 -24.23
C LYS A 19 8.19 13.85 -24.77
N ARG A 20 8.82 14.00 -25.94
CA ARG A 20 9.05 15.32 -26.55
C ARG A 20 7.76 15.86 -27.17
N PRO A 21 7.43 17.15 -26.96
CA PRO A 21 6.38 17.80 -27.74
C PRO A 21 6.78 17.93 -29.22
N LEU A 22 5.81 18.20 -30.09
CA LEU A 22 6.11 18.52 -31.49
C LEU A 22 6.72 19.93 -31.58
N LYS A 23 7.64 20.14 -32.52
CA LYS A 23 8.29 21.44 -32.73
C LYS A 23 7.28 22.55 -33.00
N THR A 24 6.24 22.25 -33.77
CA THR A 24 5.15 23.19 -34.08
C THR A 24 4.33 23.60 -32.84
N ASP A 25 4.17 22.72 -31.85
CA ASP A 25 3.48 23.06 -30.59
C ASP A 25 4.36 23.95 -29.70
N VAL A 26 5.68 23.78 -29.77
CA VAL A 26 6.65 24.65 -29.08
C VAL A 26 6.71 26.03 -29.72
N GLU A 27 6.73 26.10 -31.05
CA GLU A 27 6.64 27.36 -31.79
C GLU A 27 5.35 28.12 -31.46
N ALA A 28 4.24 27.41 -31.26
CA ALA A 28 2.95 28.01 -30.92
C ALA A 28 2.99 28.79 -29.59
N MET A 29 3.78 28.38 -28.59
CA MET A 29 3.91 29.09 -27.31
C MET A 29 5.10 30.06 -27.26
N ALA A 30 5.98 30.07 -28.27
CA ALA A 30 7.20 30.88 -28.24
C ALA A 30 6.93 32.39 -28.16
N ALA A 31 5.83 32.86 -28.77
CA ALA A 31 5.38 34.25 -28.68
C ALA A 31 4.84 34.64 -27.28
N ALA A 32 4.59 33.64 -26.44
CA ALA A 32 4.04 33.78 -25.10
C ALA A 32 5.14 33.80 -24.00
N LEU A 33 6.40 33.52 -24.37
CA LEU A 33 7.53 33.58 -23.47
C LEU A 33 7.93 35.04 -23.21
N ALA A 34 7.87 35.47 -21.95
CA ALA A 34 8.28 36.82 -21.57
C ALA A 34 9.81 37.02 -21.76
N PRO A 35 10.28 38.23 -22.11
CA PRO A 35 11.70 38.53 -22.11
C PRO A 35 12.31 38.30 -20.72
N GLY A 36 13.40 37.52 -20.65
CA GLY A 36 14.09 37.22 -19.40
C GLY A 36 13.52 36.04 -18.60
N ASP A 37 12.43 35.42 -19.05
CA ASP A 37 11.90 34.23 -18.38
C ASP A 37 12.85 33.03 -18.55
N VAL A 38 13.23 32.42 -17.43
CA VAL A 38 14.08 31.22 -17.41
C VAL A 38 13.21 29.99 -17.60
N ILE A 39 13.51 29.19 -18.63
CA ILE A 39 12.79 27.94 -18.91
C ILE A 39 13.33 26.85 -17.98
N ASP A 40 12.48 26.36 -17.07
CA ASP A 40 12.82 25.26 -16.18
C ASP A 40 12.72 23.93 -16.94
N ARG A 41 11.53 23.63 -17.48
CA ARG A 41 11.24 22.37 -18.17
C ARG A 41 10.20 22.55 -19.26
N VAL A 42 10.27 21.68 -20.28
CA VAL A 42 9.27 21.59 -21.36
C VAL A 42 8.81 20.14 -21.49
N PHE A 43 7.49 19.95 -21.52
CA PHE A 43 6.82 18.67 -21.50
C PHE A 43 5.86 18.55 -22.69
N ARG A 44 5.64 17.31 -23.12
CA ARG A 44 4.44 16.97 -23.89
C ARG A 44 3.30 16.73 -22.91
N ALA A 45 2.21 17.48 -23.05
CA ALA A 45 1.03 17.32 -22.19
C ALA A 45 -0.18 16.99 -23.04
N ARG A 46 -1.07 16.12 -22.54
CA ARG A 46 -2.39 15.88 -23.15
C ARG A 46 -3.43 16.61 -22.33
N TRP A 47 -4.35 17.28 -23.01
CA TRP A 47 -5.52 17.89 -22.38
C TRP A 47 -6.67 16.89 -22.39
N ALA A 48 -7.62 17.01 -21.46
CA ALA A 48 -8.85 16.23 -21.47
C ALA A 48 -9.46 16.25 -22.88
N GLY A 49 -9.78 15.08 -23.45
CA GLY A 49 -10.49 15.01 -24.74
C GLY A 49 -9.64 15.05 -26.04
N THR A 50 -8.39 14.56 -26.02
CA THR A 50 -7.65 14.03 -27.20
C THR A 50 -6.68 14.92 -28.01
N SER A 51 -6.10 15.99 -27.44
CA SER A 51 -4.91 16.60 -28.07
C SER A 51 -3.69 16.61 -27.15
N SER A 52 -2.56 16.15 -27.70
CA SER A 52 -1.25 16.43 -27.14
C SER A 52 -0.78 17.79 -27.63
N GLY A 53 -0.32 18.63 -26.72
CA GLY A 53 0.40 19.86 -27.02
C GLY A 53 1.71 19.91 -26.25
N ALA A 54 2.28 21.10 -26.20
CA ALA A 54 3.45 21.43 -25.41
C ALA A 54 3.02 22.18 -24.13
N LEU A 55 3.74 21.91 -23.04
CA LEU A 55 3.65 22.62 -21.77
C LEU A 55 5.06 23.05 -21.37
N ALA A 56 5.30 24.33 -21.18
CA ALA A 56 6.55 24.83 -20.59
C ALA A 56 6.29 25.42 -19.21
N ILE A 57 7.20 25.11 -18.29
CA ILE A 57 7.26 25.71 -16.96
C ILE A 57 8.42 26.70 -16.99
N THR A 58 8.13 27.99 -16.81
CA THR A 58 9.14 29.07 -16.77
C THR A 58 9.24 29.65 -15.37
N SER A 59 10.18 30.55 -15.13
CA SER A 59 10.29 31.30 -13.87
C SER A 59 9.03 32.06 -13.51
N GLY A 60 8.34 32.64 -14.50
CA GLY A 60 7.18 33.51 -14.31
C GLY A 60 5.82 32.90 -14.62
N ALA A 61 5.74 31.86 -15.46
CA ALA A 61 4.46 31.36 -15.96
C ALA A 61 4.45 29.85 -16.31
N LEU A 62 3.23 29.34 -16.50
CA LEU A 62 2.94 28.11 -17.21
C LEU A 62 2.50 28.46 -18.63
N LEU A 63 3.22 27.95 -19.64
CA LEU A 63 2.92 28.17 -21.05
C LEU A 63 2.36 26.91 -21.67
N PHE A 64 1.21 27.01 -22.33
CA PHE A 64 0.57 25.92 -23.04
C PHE A 64 0.54 26.28 -24.52
N GLY A 65 0.92 25.33 -25.39
CA GLY A 65 1.03 25.54 -26.83
C GLY A 65 0.44 24.38 -27.60
N GLN A 66 -0.39 24.68 -28.59
CA GLN A 66 -0.93 23.68 -29.50
C GLN A 66 -1.06 24.24 -30.91
N ALA A 67 -0.32 23.67 -31.87
CA ALA A 67 -0.29 24.13 -33.25
C ALA A 67 -1.64 23.98 -33.96
N ARG A 68 -2.37 22.91 -33.63
CA ARG A 68 -3.69 22.57 -34.19
C ARG A 68 -4.70 22.43 -33.04
N PRO A 69 -5.19 23.54 -32.47
CA PRO A 69 -6.10 23.51 -31.34
C PRO A 69 -7.38 22.76 -31.72
N ARG A 70 -7.74 21.75 -30.93
CA ARG A 70 -9.02 21.05 -31.03
C ARG A 70 -10.04 21.73 -30.12
N GLN A 71 -11.32 21.34 -30.26
CA GLN A 71 -12.44 21.93 -29.51
C GLN A 71 -12.14 22.15 -28.02
N HIS A 72 -11.55 21.17 -27.33
CA HIS A 72 -11.26 21.28 -25.89
C HIS A 72 -10.20 22.36 -25.56
N PHE A 73 -9.13 22.46 -26.36
CA PHE A 73 -8.13 23.52 -26.17
C PHE A 73 -8.71 24.89 -26.54
N THR A 74 -9.53 24.94 -27.60
CA THR A 74 -10.25 26.16 -27.99
C THR A 74 -11.24 26.61 -26.90
N GLU A 75 -11.95 25.68 -26.27
CA GLU A 75 -12.84 25.97 -25.14
C GLU A 75 -12.07 26.44 -23.92
N MET A 76 -10.93 25.81 -23.59
CA MET A 76 -10.04 26.28 -22.54
C MET A 76 -9.53 27.70 -22.82
N LEU A 77 -9.10 28.00 -24.04
CA LEU A 77 -8.75 29.37 -24.44
C LEU A 77 -9.95 30.31 -24.30
N ARG A 78 -11.17 29.88 -24.64
CA ARG A 78 -12.40 30.69 -24.52
C ARG A 78 -12.81 30.95 -23.07
N LEU A 79 -12.47 30.07 -22.14
CA LEU A 79 -12.77 30.21 -20.71
C LEU A 79 -11.66 30.96 -19.94
N ALA A 80 -10.42 30.94 -20.46
CA ALA A 80 -9.29 31.62 -19.84
C ALA A 80 -9.49 33.14 -19.74
N ARG A 81 -8.89 33.78 -18.72
CA ARG A 81 -8.89 35.24 -18.60
C ARG A 81 -8.29 35.89 -19.87
N PRO A 82 -8.79 37.06 -20.33
CA PRO A 82 -8.26 37.70 -21.53
C PRO A 82 -6.73 37.88 -21.52
N GLY A 83 -6.14 38.24 -20.37
CA GLY A 83 -4.69 38.38 -20.20
C GLY A 83 -3.88 37.08 -20.19
N HIS A 84 -4.54 35.92 -20.11
CA HIS A 84 -3.89 34.61 -20.22
C HIS A 84 -3.82 34.11 -21.67
N ARG A 85 -4.56 34.72 -22.60
CA ARG A 85 -4.64 34.25 -23.99
C ARG A 85 -3.53 34.90 -24.82
N HIS A 86 -2.68 34.08 -25.42
CA HIS A 86 -1.70 34.53 -26.42
C HIS A 86 -2.07 33.97 -27.79
N GLY A 87 -3.02 34.64 -28.44
CA GLY A 87 -3.55 34.23 -29.73
C GLY A 87 -4.38 32.94 -29.68
N PRO A 88 -4.64 32.30 -30.83
CA PRO A 88 -5.52 31.13 -30.91
C PRO A 88 -4.82 29.81 -30.55
N ARG A 89 -3.53 29.83 -30.23
CA ARG A 89 -2.68 28.64 -30.11
C ARG A 89 -1.86 28.55 -28.82
N ALA A 90 -1.92 29.59 -27.98
CA ALA A 90 -1.19 29.59 -26.72
C ALA A 90 -1.98 30.18 -25.56
N LEU A 91 -1.72 29.61 -24.38
CA LEU A 91 -2.22 30.05 -23.09
C LEU A 91 -1.04 30.29 -22.15
N VAL A 92 -1.08 31.38 -21.41
CA VAL A 92 -0.06 31.79 -20.44
C VAL A 92 -0.74 32.01 -19.11
N ILE A 93 -0.31 31.26 -18.10
CA ILE A 93 -0.83 31.40 -16.75
C ILE A 93 0.31 31.85 -15.86
N PRO A 94 0.29 33.11 -15.40
CA PRO A 94 1.26 33.60 -14.43
C PRO A 94 1.31 32.65 -13.23
N ARG A 95 2.51 32.37 -12.72
CA ARG A 95 2.65 31.52 -11.53
C ARG A 95 1.92 32.10 -10.32
N SER A 96 1.81 33.42 -10.23
CA SER A 96 1.02 34.13 -9.20
C SER A 96 -0.46 33.75 -9.20
N ASP A 97 -0.97 33.25 -10.32
CA ASP A 97 -2.39 32.91 -10.51
C ASP A 97 -2.65 31.41 -10.24
N VAL A 98 -1.60 30.62 -10.00
CA VAL A 98 -1.72 29.20 -9.64
C VAL A 98 -1.98 29.09 -8.14
N ARG A 99 -3.20 28.67 -7.78
CA ARG A 99 -3.64 28.56 -6.38
C ARG A 99 -3.37 27.18 -5.81
N LYS A 100 -3.70 26.15 -6.58
CA LYS A 100 -3.58 24.76 -6.13
C LYS A 100 -3.24 23.87 -7.31
N VAL A 101 -2.44 22.86 -7.05
CA VAL A 101 -2.23 21.74 -7.97
C VAL A 101 -2.77 20.50 -7.26
N SER A 102 -3.66 19.75 -7.90
CA SER A 102 -4.24 18.53 -7.32
C SER A 102 -4.10 17.35 -8.26
N VAL A 103 -3.93 16.15 -7.71
CA VAL A 103 -4.02 14.91 -8.49
C VAL A 103 -5.49 14.58 -8.74
N THR A 104 -5.80 14.08 -9.93
CA THR A 104 -7.11 13.55 -10.32
C THR A 104 -6.92 12.12 -10.84
N SER A 105 -7.99 11.33 -10.94
CA SER A 105 -7.93 9.97 -11.50
C SER A 105 -7.36 9.92 -12.92
N GLU A 106 -7.47 11.02 -13.67
CA GLU A 106 -7.03 11.11 -15.06
C GLU A 106 -5.66 11.81 -15.25
N GLY A 107 -5.13 12.45 -14.21
CA GLY A 107 -3.85 13.18 -14.26
C GLY A 107 -3.71 14.29 -13.21
N VAL A 108 -3.33 15.50 -13.61
CA VAL A 108 -3.09 16.64 -12.70
C VAL A 108 -3.99 17.81 -13.07
N ALA A 109 -4.66 18.42 -12.09
CA ALA A 109 -5.44 19.63 -12.27
C ALA A 109 -4.73 20.84 -11.68
N VAL A 110 -4.56 21.89 -12.49
CA VAL A 110 -4.05 23.19 -12.07
C VAL A 110 -5.22 24.12 -11.83
N HIS A 111 -5.40 24.54 -10.58
CA HIS A 111 -6.46 25.45 -10.16
C HIS A 111 -5.93 26.87 -10.15
N THR A 112 -6.58 27.72 -10.92
CA THR A 112 -6.45 29.18 -10.85
C THR A 112 -7.70 29.76 -10.21
N ASP A 113 -7.73 31.06 -9.94
CA ASP A 113 -8.92 31.73 -9.39
C ASP A 113 -10.19 31.53 -10.21
N ASN A 114 -10.06 31.36 -11.53
CA ASN A 114 -11.20 31.40 -12.46
C ASN A 114 -11.41 30.09 -13.24
N GLN A 115 -10.46 29.16 -13.20
CA GLN A 115 -10.53 27.95 -14.02
C GLN A 115 -9.70 26.83 -13.43
N VAL A 116 -10.18 25.61 -13.65
CA VAL A 116 -9.46 24.36 -13.39
C VAL A 116 -9.00 23.80 -14.73
N ILE A 117 -7.69 23.61 -14.87
CA ILE A 117 -7.09 23.06 -16.09
C ILE A 117 -6.68 21.63 -15.80
N ALA A 118 -7.45 20.69 -16.34
CA ALA A 118 -7.18 19.26 -16.25
C ALA A 118 -6.15 18.82 -17.29
N LEU A 119 -5.02 18.33 -16.80
CA LEU A 119 -3.92 17.77 -17.58
C LEU A 119 -4.00 16.25 -17.49
N LEU A 120 -4.21 15.59 -18.63
CA LEU A 120 -4.11 14.13 -18.73
C LEU A 120 -2.64 13.73 -18.73
N THR A 121 -2.07 13.54 -17.55
CA THR A 121 -0.65 13.22 -17.35
C THR A 121 -0.45 11.78 -16.91
N LYS A 122 -1.28 10.85 -17.39
CA LYS A 122 -1.14 9.43 -17.07
C LYS A 122 0.25 8.94 -17.50
N GLY A 123 1.18 8.81 -16.54
CA GLY A 123 2.51 8.22 -16.74
C GLY A 123 3.70 9.19 -16.90
N ASP A 124 3.61 10.48 -16.57
CA ASP A 124 4.81 11.35 -16.51
C ASP A 124 5.10 11.90 -15.10
N PRO A 125 5.83 11.14 -14.25
CA PRO A 125 6.08 11.52 -12.86
C PRO A 125 6.88 12.83 -12.74
N GLU A 126 7.80 13.09 -13.68
CA GLU A 126 8.57 14.35 -13.70
C GLU A 126 7.69 15.58 -13.92
N LEU A 127 6.67 15.47 -14.78
CA LEU A 127 5.71 16.56 -14.99
C LEU A 127 4.90 16.81 -13.72
N ARG A 128 4.42 15.73 -13.08
CA ARG A 128 3.69 15.80 -11.80
C ARG A 128 4.54 16.52 -10.75
N THR A 129 5.76 16.06 -10.50
CA THR A 129 6.69 16.68 -9.54
C THR A 129 6.98 18.15 -9.87
N ALA A 130 7.19 18.47 -11.15
CA ALA A 130 7.45 19.85 -11.56
C ALA A 130 6.25 20.78 -11.32
N LEU A 131 5.02 20.29 -11.51
CA LEU A 131 3.80 21.05 -11.22
C LEU A 131 3.56 21.21 -9.71
N PHE A 132 3.78 20.18 -8.89
CA PHE A 132 3.63 20.28 -7.44
C PHE A 132 4.60 21.29 -6.81
N ARG A 133 5.80 21.44 -7.35
CA ARG A 133 6.74 22.49 -6.90
C ARG A 133 6.21 23.91 -7.10
N LEU A 134 5.19 24.10 -7.94
CA LEU A 134 4.56 25.41 -8.15
C LEU A 134 3.62 25.81 -7.01
N SER A 135 2.89 24.85 -6.42
CA SER A 135 1.92 25.15 -5.35
C SER A 135 2.58 25.53 -4.03
N HIS A 136 3.77 25.00 -3.72
CA HIS A 136 4.46 25.30 -2.44
C HIS A 136 5.04 26.71 -2.35
N ARG A 137 5.17 27.45 -3.46
CA ARG A 137 5.74 28.81 -3.45
C ARG A 137 4.72 29.93 -3.28
N SER A 138 3.43 29.70 -3.52
CA SER A 138 2.41 30.77 -3.52
C SER A 138 2.00 31.26 -2.13
N VAL A 139 2.40 30.57 -1.05
CA VAL A 139 2.06 30.95 0.34
C VAL A 139 3.03 31.99 0.93
N ARG A 140 4.10 32.38 0.23
CA ARG A 140 5.20 33.18 0.82
C ARG A 140 5.33 34.63 0.33
N SER A 141 4.30 35.27 -0.21
CA SER A 141 4.44 36.67 -0.66
C SER A 141 3.22 37.54 -0.36
N ASP A 142 3.14 38.04 0.89
CA ASP A 142 2.63 39.39 1.17
C ASP A 142 3.16 39.87 2.55
N PRO A 143 4.31 40.57 2.60
CA PRO A 143 4.87 41.07 3.86
C PRO A 143 4.12 42.29 4.44
N ASP A 144 3.17 42.89 3.72
CA ASP A 144 2.58 44.19 4.08
C ASP A 144 1.06 44.18 4.34
N ASN A 145 0.47 43.02 4.65
CA ASN A 145 -0.94 42.97 5.07
C ASN A 145 -1.09 43.01 6.61
N PRO A 146 -1.40 44.18 7.23
CA PRO A 146 -1.49 44.33 8.68
C PRO A 146 -2.74 43.69 9.32
N LYS A 147 -3.64 43.05 8.55
CA LYS A 147 -4.84 42.41 9.12
C LYS A 147 -4.66 40.95 9.55
N SER A 148 -3.47 40.36 9.39
CA SER A 148 -3.22 38.94 9.71
C SER A 148 -2.45 38.69 11.02
N ARG A 149 -2.08 39.73 11.78
CA ARG A 149 -1.38 39.59 13.07
C ARG A 149 -2.29 39.86 14.26
N THR A 150 -3.07 38.85 14.67
CA THR A 150 -3.23 38.47 16.09
C THR A 150 -4.07 37.20 16.20
N ARG A 151 -3.41 36.05 16.34
CA ARG A 151 -3.59 35.14 17.49
C ARG A 151 -2.67 33.94 17.34
N VAL A 152 -1.72 33.84 18.27
CA VAL A 152 -0.95 32.61 18.54
C VAL A 152 -1.61 31.94 19.74
N LEU A 153 -2.21 30.77 19.47
CA LEU A 153 -2.25 29.49 20.22
C LEU A 153 -2.89 29.46 21.63
N PRO A 154 -3.61 28.37 22.01
CA PRO A 154 -3.02 27.02 22.12
C PRO A 154 -3.90 25.83 21.64
N HIS A 155 -3.25 24.67 21.60
CA HIS A 155 -3.77 23.31 21.45
C HIS A 155 -5.26 23.09 21.77
N GLU A 156 -6.04 22.68 20.76
CA GLU A 156 -7.19 21.77 20.87
C GLU A 156 -7.70 21.47 19.44
N ALA A 157 -8.44 20.36 19.28
CA ALA A 157 -8.90 19.76 18.02
C ALA A 157 -7.92 18.79 17.31
N LEU A 158 -7.36 17.90 18.13
CA LEU A 158 -7.48 16.47 17.87
C LEU A 158 -8.98 16.12 17.70
N TRP A 159 -9.35 15.47 16.58
CA TRP A 159 -10.65 14.88 16.22
C TRP A 159 -11.83 15.81 15.88
N ASN A 160 -12.23 15.85 14.60
CA ASN A 160 -13.64 16.02 14.25
C ASN A 160 -14.00 15.52 12.83
N THR A 161 -14.10 14.20 12.68
CA THR A 161 -15.04 13.53 11.74
C THR A 161 -15.66 12.28 12.36
N ARG A 162 -16.04 12.31 13.65
CA ARG A 162 -17.01 11.36 14.22
C ARG A 162 -17.99 12.10 15.12
N HIS A 163 -19.26 12.04 14.76
CA HIS A 163 -20.36 12.54 15.57
C HIS A 163 -20.47 11.76 16.89
N PRO A 164 -20.89 12.41 17.99
CA PRO A 164 -21.31 11.74 19.20
C PRO A 164 -22.73 11.18 19.01
N GLN A 165 -22.89 9.86 19.15
CA GLN A 165 -24.17 9.29 19.52
C GLN A 165 -24.11 8.98 21.02
N GLY A 166 -25.00 9.65 21.76
CA GLY A 166 -25.09 9.60 23.21
C GLY A 166 -25.35 8.20 23.76
N GLY A 167 -25.05 8.06 25.05
CA GLY A 167 -25.02 6.80 25.78
C GLY A 167 -26.25 5.92 25.57
N ASN A 168 -25.97 4.66 25.26
CA ASN A 168 -26.44 3.49 26.00
C ASN A 168 -25.75 2.26 25.41
N ARG A 169 -25.07 1.51 26.29
CA ARG A 169 -24.89 0.05 26.23
C ARG A 169 -24.79 -0.56 24.83
N ILE A 170 -23.58 -0.96 24.42
CA ILE A 170 -23.42 -1.91 23.32
C ILE A 170 -23.92 -3.27 23.83
N GLU A 171 -25.19 -3.55 23.62
CA GLU A 171 -25.68 -4.92 23.60
C GLU A 171 -24.98 -5.66 22.46
N ARG A 172 -24.27 -6.74 22.80
CA ARG A 172 -23.91 -7.78 21.83
C ARG A 172 -25.20 -8.25 21.17
N ARG A 173 -25.42 -7.91 19.91
CA ARG A 173 -26.33 -8.68 19.05
C ARG A 173 -25.71 -10.07 18.88
N TYR A 174 -26.15 -10.98 19.74
CA TYR A 174 -26.15 -12.41 19.45
C TYR A 174 -26.99 -12.58 18.18
N TRP A 175 -26.35 -12.93 17.07
CA TRP A 175 -27.06 -13.65 16.04
C TRP A 175 -27.31 -15.05 16.62
N PRO A 176 -28.56 -15.49 16.81
CA PRO A 176 -28.81 -16.88 17.09
C PRO A 176 -28.37 -17.66 15.86
N THR A 177 -27.22 -18.31 15.94
CA THR A 177 -26.88 -19.40 15.04
C THR A 177 -28.00 -20.43 15.21
N PRO A 178 -28.75 -20.79 14.16
CA PRO A 178 -29.76 -21.84 14.25
C PRO A 178 -29.02 -23.19 14.25
N THR A 179 -28.31 -23.49 15.33
CA THR A 179 -27.64 -24.78 15.52
C THR A 179 -28.65 -25.89 15.78
N GLY A 180 -29.84 -25.58 16.29
CA GLY A 180 -30.89 -26.58 16.56
C GLY A 180 -31.42 -27.26 15.29
N THR A 181 -31.72 -26.51 14.23
CA THR A 181 -32.42 -27.08 13.05
C THR A 181 -31.57 -28.04 12.23
N LEU A 182 -30.25 -27.84 12.17
CA LEU A 182 -29.33 -28.75 11.48
C LEU A 182 -29.04 -30.02 12.29
N GLN A 183 -29.02 -29.90 13.62
CA GLN A 183 -28.82 -31.03 14.51
C GLN A 183 -30.07 -31.92 14.57
N ASP A 184 -31.26 -31.31 14.64
CA ASP A 184 -32.55 -32.00 14.57
C ASP A 184 -32.76 -32.69 13.21
N ALA A 185 -32.34 -32.05 12.10
CA ALA A 185 -32.37 -32.67 10.77
C ALA A 185 -31.39 -33.84 10.64
N GLY A 186 -30.20 -33.72 11.27
CA GLY A 186 -29.22 -34.80 11.34
C GLY A 186 -29.71 -36.00 12.16
N ASP A 187 -30.39 -35.75 13.27
CA ASP A 187 -30.95 -36.81 14.11
C ASP A 187 -32.19 -37.45 13.48
N ALA A 188 -33.03 -36.67 12.80
CA ALA A 188 -34.15 -37.19 12.01
C ALA A 188 -33.66 -38.05 10.82
N TRP A 189 -32.58 -37.63 10.16
CA TRP A 189 -31.94 -38.41 9.09
C TRP A 189 -31.43 -39.77 9.60
N ARG A 190 -30.74 -39.79 10.73
CA ARG A 190 -30.20 -41.02 11.34
C ARG A 190 -31.29 -41.99 11.81
N ARG A 191 -32.51 -41.51 12.07
CA ARG A 191 -33.68 -42.35 12.44
C ARG A 191 -34.37 -43.00 11.24
N LEU A 192 -34.04 -42.62 10.01
CA LEU A 192 -34.62 -43.23 8.82
C LEU A 192 -33.97 -44.60 8.52
N PRO A 193 -34.75 -45.57 8.02
CA PRO A 193 -34.20 -46.81 7.49
C PRO A 193 -33.15 -46.54 6.38
N PRO A 194 -32.11 -47.39 6.23
CA PRO A 194 -31.03 -47.16 5.26
C PRO A 194 -31.51 -46.97 3.82
N TRP A 195 -32.58 -47.65 3.44
CA TRP A 195 -33.18 -47.53 2.10
C TRP A 195 -33.87 -46.16 1.89
N SER A 196 -34.49 -45.61 2.94
CA SER A 196 -35.15 -44.31 2.89
C SER A 196 -34.14 -43.17 2.88
N GLN A 197 -33.01 -43.31 3.58
CA GLN A 197 -31.88 -42.38 3.48
C GLN A 197 -31.34 -42.33 2.05
N TRP A 198 -31.16 -43.48 1.41
CA TRP A 198 -30.71 -43.55 0.02
C TRP A 198 -31.68 -42.90 -0.98
N ALA A 199 -32.97 -43.19 -0.86
CA ALA A 199 -34.00 -42.61 -1.73
C ALA A 199 -34.09 -41.08 -1.57
N LEU A 200 -33.97 -40.57 -0.34
CA LEU A 200 -34.05 -39.14 -0.04
C LEU A 200 -32.76 -38.41 -0.47
N ALA A 201 -31.59 -39.04 -0.35
CA ALA A 201 -30.32 -38.51 -0.88
C ALA A 201 -30.38 -38.38 -2.42
N VAL A 202 -30.86 -39.41 -3.11
CA VAL A 202 -31.02 -39.39 -4.57
C VAL A 202 -32.08 -38.37 -5.00
N GLY A 203 -33.21 -38.28 -4.28
CA GLY A 203 -34.26 -37.30 -4.54
C GLY A 203 -33.77 -35.85 -4.38
N VAL A 204 -33.01 -35.56 -3.31
CA VAL A 204 -32.38 -34.25 -3.10
C VAL A 204 -31.32 -33.99 -4.17
N PHE A 205 -30.49 -34.98 -4.51
CA PHE A 205 -29.47 -34.82 -5.54
C PHE A 205 -30.09 -34.51 -6.91
N VAL A 206 -31.11 -35.25 -7.34
CA VAL A 206 -31.82 -35.03 -8.62
C VAL A 206 -32.63 -33.72 -8.59
N GLY A 207 -33.28 -33.41 -7.47
CA GLY A 207 -33.98 -32.14 -7.26
C GLY A 207 -33.03 -30.94 -7.30
N LEU A 208 -31.84 -31.07 -6.71
CA LEU A 208 -30.81 -30.04 -6.75
C LEU A 208 -30.24 -29.89 -8.17
N GLN A 209 -29.98 -30.99 -8.89
CA GLN A 209 -29.49 -30.93 -10.27
C GLN A 209 -30.50 -30.30 -11.25
N THR A 210 -31.80 -30.53 -11.03
CA THR A 210 -32.88 -29.95 -11.87
C THR A 210 -33.11 -28.46 -11.60
N PHE A 211 -32.84 -27.98 -10.37
CA PHE A 211 -32.91 -26.54 -10.05
C PHE A 211 -31.58 -25.79 -10.26
N VAL A 212 -30.42 -26.45 -10.18
CA VAL A 212 -29.09 -25.82 -10.26
C VAL A 212 -28.62 -25.59 -11.70
N ALA A 213 -29.14 -26.28 -12.72
CA ALA A 213 -28.75 -25.99 -14.10
C ALA A 213 -29.11 -24.54 -14.56
N PRO A 214 -30.32 -24.01 -14.30
CA PRO A 214 -30.63 -22.60 -14.60
C PRO A 214 -30.11 -21.62 -13.54
N VAL A 215 -30.11 -22.00 -12.25
CA VAL A 215 -29.64 -21.12 -11.15
C VAL A 215 -28.13 -21.02 -11.10
N GLY A 216 -27.38 -22.04 -11.52
CA GLY A 216 -25.92 -22.04 -11.57
C GLY A 216 -25.37 -21.08 -12.61
N VAL A 217 -26.05 -20.93 -13.75
CA VAL A 217 -25.73 -19.91 -14.75
C VAL A 217 -26.08 -18.52 -14.21
N LEU A 218 -27.24 -18.37 -13.55
CA LEU A 218 -27.64 -17.09 -12.97
C LEU A 218 -26.76 -16.70 -11.77
N PHE A 219 -26.27 -17.66 -11.00
CA PHE A 219 -25.32 -17.50 -9.91
C PHE A 219 -23.91 -17.22 -10.44
N ALA A 220 -23.47 -17.85 -11.53
CA ALA A 220 -22.20 -17.51 -12.17
C ALA A 220 -22.25 -16.10 -12.77
N ILE A 221 -23.37 -15.71 -13.39
CA ILE A 221 -23.60 -14.34 -13.86
C ILE A 221 -23.63 -13.40 -12.67
N LEU A 222 -24.43 -13.67 -11.63
CA LEU A 222 -24.50 -12.85 -10.42
C LEU A 222 -23.13 -12.73 -9.75
N LEU A 223 -22.37 -13.82 -9.64
CA LEU A 223 -21.03 -13.85 -9.06
C LEU A 223 -20.03 -13.09 -9.94
N LEU A 224 -20.12 -13.16 -11.27
CA LEU A 224 -19.35 -12.31 -12.18
C LEU A 224 -19.76 -10.83 -12.11
N THR A 225 -21.05 -10.54 -11.90
CA THR A 225 -21.55 -9.16 -11.74
C THR A 225 -21.16 -8.62 -10.36
N LEU A 226 -21.21 -9.44 -9.31
CA LEU A 226 -20.77 -9.11 -7.97
C LEU A 226 -19.25 -8.97 -7.94
N LEU A 227 -18.50 -9.84 -8.62
CA LEU A 227 -17.04 -9.73 -8.74
C LEU A 227 -16.65 -8.50 -9.58
N GLY A 228 -17.47 -8.09 -10.55
CA GLY A 228 -17.34 -6.80 -11.25
C GLY A 228 -17.66 -5.59 -10.35
N LEU A 229 -18.74 -5.64 -9.58
CA LEU A 229 -19.23 -4.53 -8.74
C LEU A 229 -18.49 -4.39 -7.40
N THR A 230 -18.11 -5.49 -6.76
CA THR A 230 -17.36 -5.53 -5.49
C THR A 230 -15.87 -5.69 -5.70
N GLY A 231 -15.42 -6.23 -6.84
CA GLY A 231 -14.00 -6.25 -7.21
C GLY A 231 -13.51 -4.83 -7.46
N GLU A 232 -14.26 -4.01 -8.19
CA GLU A 232 -13.94 -2.60 -8.31
C GLU A 232 -14.10 -1.89 -6.97
N ALA A 233 -15.17 -2.03 -6.20
CA ALA A 233 -15.28 -1.32 -4.91
C ALA A 233 -14.27 -1.74 -3.82
N ALA A 234 -13.82 -3.00 -3.79
CA ALA A 234 -12.79 -3.47 -2.85
C ALA A 234 -11.37 -3.19 -3.35
N VAL A 235 -11.14 -3.19 -4.67
CA VAL A 235 -9.90 -2.71 -5.28
C VAL A 235 -9.84 -1.18 -5.24
N GLU A 236 -10.96 -0.46 -5.30
CA GLU A 236 -11.06 0.99 -5.12
C GLU A 236 -10.88 1.33 -3.65
N ARG A 237 -11.41 0.55 -2.70
CA ARG A 237 -11.10 0.72 -1.26
C ARG A 237 -9.66 0.38 -0.92
N ARG A 238 -9.07 -0.68 -1.51
CA ARG A 238 -7.63 -0.96 -1.41
C ARG A 238 -6.80 0.07 -2.17
N ARG A 239 -7.26 0.63 -3.30
CA ARG A 239 -6.57 1.69 -4.06
C ARG A 239 -6.70 3.08 -3.45
N LEU A 240 -7.80 3.36 -2.77
CA LEU A 240 -8.00 4.57 -1.97
C LEU A 240 -7.25 4.45 -0.64
N ALA A 241 -7.10 3.24 -0.09
CA ALA A 241 -6.10 2.97 0.95
C ALA A 241 -4.65 3.13 0.40
N LEU A 242 -4.40 2.74 -0.85
CA LEU A 242 -3.15 3.01 -1.60
C LEU A 242 -3.12 4.41 -2.26
N THR A 243 -3.97 5.35 -1.83
CA THR A 243 -3.69 6.79 -1.95
C THR A 243 -3.27 7.36 -0.60
N GLY A 244 -2.68 6.50 0.22
CA GLY A 244 -2.05 6.87 1.47
C GLY A 244 -0.61 7.35 1.27
N PRO A 245 0.01 7.86 2.35
CA PRO A 245 1.41 8.28 2.36
C PRO A 245 2.38 7.18 1.89
N GLU A 246 2.01 5.91 1.97
CA GLU A 246 2.76 4.76 1.44
C GLU A 246 3.08 4.85 -0.05
N THR A 247 2.18 5.40 -0.86
CA THR A 247 2.34 5.53 -2.31
C THR A 247 3.26 6.69 -2.67
N GLU A 248 3.22 7.75 -1.86
CA GLU A 248 4.15 8.87 -1.93
C GLU A 248 5.56 8.42 -1.52
N LEU A 249 5.68 7.55 -0.52
CA LEU A 249 6.96 6.94 -0.12
C LEU A 249 7.48 5.95 -1.18
N ALA A 250 6.62 5.15 -1.79
CA ALA A 250 7.02 4.17 -2.81
C ALA A 250 7.49 4.81 -4.13
N GLU A 251 6.97 5.99 -4.48
CA GLU A 251 7.40 6.76 -5.65
C GLU A 251 8.66 7.61 -5.37
N ALA A 252 9.07 7.76 -4.11
CA ALA A 252 10.08 8.72 -3.73
C ALA A 252 11.43 8.10 -3.33
N ASP A 253 12.52 8.75 -3.76
CA ASP A 253 13.89 8.23 -3.65
C ASP A 253 14.69 8.83 -2.48
N TRP A 254 14.00 9.39 -1.47
CA TRP A 254 14.64 9.88 -0.25
C TRP A 254 14.82 8.77 0.80
N ILE A 255 15.79 8.94 1.70
CA ILE A 255 16.24 7.89 2.61
C ILE A 255 15.12 7.43 3.52
N GLU A 256 14.37 8.37 4.09
CA GLU A 256 13.31 8.12 5.06
C GLU A 256 12.10 7.45 4.39
N ALA A 257 11.86 7.72 3.10
CA ALA A 257 10.87 6.98 2.30
C ALA A 257 11.24 5.52 2.09
N ARG A 258 12.52 5.24 1.85
CA ARG A 258 13.01 3.86 1.72
C ARG A 258 12.90 3.09 3.04
N VAL A 259 13.17 3.75 4.17
CA VAL A 259 13.03 3.16 5.52
C VAL A 259 11.56 2.86 5.82
N ALA A 260 10.66 3.83 5.65
CA ALA A 260 9.23 3.60 5.85
C ALA A 260 8.68 2.51 4.92
N GLY A 261 9.07 2.51 3.64
CA GLY A 261 8.69 1.45 2.70
C GLY A 261 9.25 0.07 3.08
N ALA A 262 10.43 0.00 3.69
CA ALA A 262 10.98 -1.25 4.20
C ALA A 262 10.16 -1.77 5.40
N ALA A 263 9.79 -0.88 6.33
CA ALA A 263 8.93 -1.20 7.47
C ALA A 263 7.55 -1.73 7.03
N CYS A 264 6.91 -1.07 6.06
CA CYS A 264 5.63 -1.51 5.50
C CYS A 264 5.74 -2.92 4.90
N ARG A 265 6.76 -3.17 4.07
CA ARG A 265 7.00 -4.51 3.48
C ARG A 265 7.31 -5.57 4.53
N ALA A 266 8.01 -5.21 5.60
CA ALA A 266 8.31 -6.12 6.70
C ALA A 266 7.03 -6.52 7.45
N TRP A 267 6.16 -5.55 7.72
CA TRP A 267 4.88 -5.81 8.36
C TRP A 267 3.94 -6.64 7.49
N GLU A 268 3.77 -6.29 6.21
CA GLU A 268 2.99 -7.09 5.27
C GLU A 268 3.49 -8.53 5.16
N ALA A 269 4.81 -8.73 5.16
CA ALA A 269 5.38 -10.08 5.16
C ALA A 269 5.04 -10.83 6.45
N THR A 270 5.10 -10.15 7.60
CA THR A 270 4.71 -10.72 8.91
C THR A 270 3.26 -11.20 8.90
N LEU A 271 2.33 -10.40 8.36
CA LEU A 271 0.92 -10.77 8.25
C LEU A 271 0.67 -11.96 7.32
N ARG A 272 1.56 -12.22 6.35
CA ARG A 272 1.49 -13.37 5.44
C ARG A 272 2.07 -14.65 6.06
N GLU A 273 2.85 -14.55 7.13
CA GLU A 273 3.44 -15.73 7.78
C GLU A 273 2.35 -16.59 8.44
N PRO A 274 2.30 -17.90 8.18
CA PRO A 274 1.30 -18.79 8.78
C PRO A 274 1.35 -18.78 10.32
N SER A 275 2.56 -18.67 10.88
CA SER A 275 2.78 -18.61 12.33
C SER A 275 2.11 -17.40 12.97
N TRP A 276 1.97 -16.28 12.26
CA TRP A 276 1.31 -15.07 12.78
C TRP A 276 -0.16 -15.32 13.12
N SER A 277 -0.80 -16.27 12.44
CA SER A 277 -2.18 -16.67 12.73
C SER A 277 -2.32 -17.61 13.94
N SER A 278 -1.20 -18.21 14.40
CA SER A 278 -1.16 -19.24 15.44
C SER A 278 -1.54 -18.72 16.84
N PRO A 279 -2.19 -19.54 17.68
CA PRO A 279 -2.45 -19.21 19.08
C PRO A 279 -1.19 -18.88 19.89
N ALA A 280 -0.03 -19.42 19.49
CA ALA A 280 1.25 -19.17 20.15
C ALA A 280 1.66 -17.68 20.15
N LEU A 281 1.12 -16.89 19.22
CA LEU A 281 1.39 -15.45 19.09
C LEU A 281 0.21 -14.58 19.54
N ASP A 282 -0.79 -15.13 20.23
CA ASP A 282 -1.95 -14.36 20.74
C ASP A 282 -1.52 -13.23 21.69
N ALA A 283 -0.60 -13.52 22.62
CA ALA A 283 -0.08 -12.52 23.54
C ALA A 283 0.69 -11.40 22.80
N THR A 284 1.48 -11.77 21.79
CA THR A 284 2.24 -10.82 20.96
C THR A 284 1.32 -9.95 20.12
N ARG A 285 0.29 -10.52 19.49
CA ARG A 285 -0.74 -9.77 18.73
C ARG A 285 -1.57 -8.84 19.61
N ALA A 286 -1.86 -9.25 20.84
CA ALA A 286 -2.58 -8.42 21.79
C ALA A 286 -1.73 -7.25 22.31
N ALA A 287 -0.41 -7.43 22.42
CA ALA A 287 0.52 -6.42 22.92
C ALA A 287 1.08 -5.48 21.83
N PHE A 288 1.12 -5.92 20.58
CA PHE A 288 1.75 -5.20 19.47
C PHE A 288 0.77 -4.90 18.34
N ASP A 289 0.41 -3.62 18.19
CA ASP A 289 -0.37 -3.10 17.08
C ASP A 289 0.56 -2.66 15.94
N GLY A 290 0.88 -3.59 15.05
CA GLY A 290 1.81 -3.32 13.94
C GLY A 290 1.25 -2.35 12.89
N ASP A 291 -0.07 -2.25 12.73
CA ASP A 291 -0.67 -1.26 11.83
C ASP A 291 -0.44 0.15 12.39
N HIS A 292 -0.63 0.34 13.70
CA HIS A 292 -0.34 1.61 14.36
C HIS A 292 1.15 1.99 14.29
N GLU A 293 2.06 1.02 14.45
CA GLU A 293 3.50 1.27 14.35
C GLU A 293 3.93 1.65 12.94
N VAL A 294 3.38 1.00 11.91
CA VAL A 294 3.63 1.36 10.50
C VAL A 294 3.16 2.78 10.22
N ASP A 295 1.94 3.15 10.64
CA ASP A 295 1.42 4.52 10.49
C ASP A 295 2.34 5.54 11.17
N ALA A 296 2.84 5.23 12.37
CA ALA A 296 3.71 6.11 13.12
C ALA A 296 5.11 6.25 12.50
N VAL A 297 5.64 5.20 11.86
CA VAL A 297 6.89 5.22 11.08
C VAL A 297 6.71 6.09 9.83
N ILE A 298 5.61 5.93 9.11
CA ILE A 298 5.30 6.73 7.91
C ILE A 298 5.16 8.21 8.26
N ASP A 299 4.38 8.53 9.29
CA ASP A 299 4.17 9.91 9.73
C ASP A 299 5.46 10.56 10.24
N LEU A 300 6.32 9.81 10.93
CA LEU A 300 7.64 10.31 11.33
C LEU A 300 8.55 10.56 10.13
N ALA A 301 8.57 9.66 9.15
CA ALA A 301 9.36 9.82 7.92
C ALA A 301 8.96 11.08 7.14
N LEU A 302 7.65 11.30 6.96
CA LEU A 302 7.13 12.50 6.30
C LEU A 302 7.51 13.78 7.05
N ARG A 303 7.35 13.80 8.39
CA ARG A 303 7.70 14.97 9.21
C ARG A 303 9.19 15.30 9.16
N ILE A 304 10.08 14.29 9.17
CA ILE A 304 11.52 14.50 9.02
C ILE A 304 11.84 15.07 7.63
N HIS A 305 11.24 14.53 6.58
CA HIS A 305 11.46 14.99 5.21
C HIS A 305 10.99 16.42 4.99
N ASP A 306 9.78 16.75 5.46
CA ASP A 306 9.24 18.10 5.39
C ASP A 306 10.11 19.08 6.17
N ALA A 307 10.57 18.70 7.36
CA ALA A 307 11.43 19.54 8.19
C ALA A 307 12.81 19.76 7.53
N ARG A 308 13.43 18.73 6.94
CA ARG A 308 14.69 18.86 6.18
C ARG A 308 14.50 19.75 4.95
N THR A 309 13.38 19.62 4.25
CA THR A 309 13.05 20.46 3.09
C THR A 309 12.84 21.92 3.48
N GLN A 310 12.17 22.18 4.62
CA GLN A 310 11.93 23.52 5.14
C GLN A 310 13.20 24.17 5.70
N LEU A 311 14.11 23.38 6.28
CA LEU A 311 15.37 23.87 6.83
C LEU A 311 16.28 24.46 5.74
N GLY A 312 16.24 23.91 4.52
CA GLY A 312 16.91 24.45 3.35
C GLY A 312 18.44 24.45 3.46
N ALA A 313 19.10 25.23 2.60
CA ALA A 313 20.56 25.30 2.55
C ALA A 313 21.14 25.98 3.80
N MET A 314 22.31 25.51 4.24
CA MET A 314 22.99 26.06 5.41
C MET A 314 23.28 27.57 5.24
N PRO A 315 22.78 28.43 6.13
CA PRO A 315 23.02 29.86 6.09
C PRO A 315 24.45 30.19 6.54
N THR A 316 24.96 31.35 6.12
CA THR A 316 26.24 31.89 6.59
C THR A 316 26.07 32.73 7.86
N GLY A 317 27.18 32.96 8.58
CA GLY A 317 27.19 33.80 9.78
C GLY A 317 26.54 33.13 11.00
N PRO A 318 25.96 33.91 11.95
CA PRO A 318 25.51 33.40 13.25
C PRO A 318 24.29 32.47 13.16
N ALA A 319 23.48 32.58 12.10
CA ALA A 319 22.35 31.68 11.85
C ALA A 319 22.77 30.22 11.59
N ARG A 320 24.05 29.98 11.24
CA ARG A 320 24.61 28.64 11.04
C ARG A 320 24.49 27.77 12.29
N VAL A 321 24.68 28.33 13.48
CA VAL A 321 24.65 27.58 14.74
C VAL A 321 23.25 27.01 15.00
N ILE A 322 22.21 27.83 14.77
CA ILE A 322 20.82 27.42 14.93
C ILE A 322 20.44 26.37 13.88
N TRP A 323 20.85 26.58 12.62
CA TRP A 323 20.65 25.61 11.55
C TRP A 323 21.29 24.25 11.88
N GLN A 324 22.51 24.25 12.41
CA GLN A 324 23.21 23.02 12.82
C GLN A 324 22.50 22.31 13.95
N GLN A 325 22.02 23.03 14.97
CA GLN A 325 21.23 22.44 16.06
C GLN A 325 19.94 21.78 15.55
N GLN A 326 19.25 22.43 14.63
CA GLN A 326 18.03 21.89 14.01
C GLN A 326 18.35 20.66 13.14
N TRP A 327 19.46 20.68 12.40
CA TRP A 327 19.93 19.53 11.63
C TRP A 327 20.25 18.32 12.53
N THR A 328 20.97 18.53 13.63
CA THR A 328 21.29 17.46 14.60
C THR A 328 20.02 16.89 15.25
N ALA A 329 19.02 17.71 15.55
CA ALA A 329 17.75 17.23 16.07
C ALA A 329 16.99 16.37 15.05
N LEU A 330 17.09 16.70 13.76
CA LEU A 330 16.50 15.89 12.68
C LEU A 330 17.25 14.58 12.46
N ASP A 331 18.57 14.57 12.61
CA ASP A 331 19.36 13.34 12.55
C ASP A 331 18.98 12.39 13.70
N ALA A 332 18.84 12.90 14.93
CA ALA A 332 18.37 12.10 16.07
C ALA A 332 16.93 11.58 15.87
N ALA A 333 16.06 12.33 15.17
CA ALA A 333 14.72 11.85 14.81
C ALA A 333 14.79 10.74 13.75
N ALA A 334 15.71 10.84 12.79
CA ALA A 334 15.95 9.82 11.77
C ALA A 334 16.53 8.53 12.37
N GLU A 335 17.36 8.62 13.42
CA GLU A 335 17.81 7.44 14.17
C GLU A 335 16.63 6.71 14.82
N ARG A 336 15.73 7.44 15.50
CA ARG A 336 14.50 6.84 16.07
C ARG A 336 13.59 6.22 15.03
N LEU A 337 13.51 6.81 13.83
CA LEU A 337 12.80 6.22 12.70
C LEU A 337 13.40 4.85 12.32
N GLY A 338 14.73 4.78 12.25
CA GLY A 338 15.46 3.53 12.00
C GLY A 338 15.18 2.47 13.07
N GLU A 339 15.30 2.84 14.35
CA GLU A 339 15.05 1.91 15.48
C GLU A 339 13.64 1.31 15.45
N ARG A 340 12.62 2.10 15.10
CA ARG A 340 11.23 1.62 14.98
C ARG A 340 11.04 0.72 13.76
N ALA A 341 11.64 1.06 12.63
CA ALA A 341 11.62 0.19 11.44
C ALA A 341 12.32 -1.16 11.72
N ASP A 342 13.44 -1.14 12.43
CA ASP A 342 14.17 -2.35 12.83
C ASP A 342 13.39 -3.21 13.83
N ALA A 343 12.60 -2.61 14.72
CA ALA A 343 11.68 -3.35 15.57
C ALA A 343 10.65 -4.16 14.75
N LEU A 344 10.06 -3.56 13.70
CA LEU A 344 9.14 -4.25 12.79
C LEU A 344 9.83 -5.39 12.02
N ILE A 345 11.08 -5.18 11.58
CA ILE A 345 11.86 -6.23 10.89
C ILE A 345 12.16 -7.40 11.83
N ARG A 346 12.52 -7.13 13.09
CA ARG A 346 12.76 -8.20 14.08
C ARG A 346 11.50 -9.01 14.37
N HIS A 347 10.32 -8.38 14.47
CA HIS A 347 9.07 -9.11 14.64
C HIS A 347 8.75 -10.02 13.44
N ARG A 348 9.05 -9.57 12.21
CA ARG A 348 8.97 -10.42 11.02
C ARG A 348 9.89 -11.64 11.12
N GLU A 349 11.13 -11.45 11.54
CA GLU A 349 12.10 -12.54 11.67
C GLU A 349 11.68 -13.56 12.72
N GLN A 350 11.14 -13.11 13.86
CA GLN A 350 10.56 -13.98 14.90
C GLN A 350 9.39 -14.80 14.35
N ALA A 351 8.46 -14.18 13.61
CA ALA A 351 7.36 -14.88 12.98
C ALA A 351 7.85 -15.92 11.95
N ALA A 352 8.82 -15.56 11.11
CA ALA A 352 9.40 -16.48 10.12
C ALA A 352 10.19 -17.64 10.77
N GLN A 353 10.83 -17.41 11.91
CA GLN A 353 11.47 -18.48 12.67
C GLN A 353 10.43 -19.47 13.21
N LEU A 354 9.35 -18.97 13.83
CA LEU A 354 8.26 -19.82 14.31
C LEU A 354 7.56 -20.58 13.17
N SER A 355 7.42 -19.97 11.98
CA SER A 355 6.91 -20.67 10.79
C SER A 355 7.77 -21.88 10.42
N ARG A 356 9.11 -21.75 10.51
CA ARG A 356 10.04 -22.85 10.23
C ARG A 356 9.94 -23.95 11.28
N GLU A 357 9.83 -23.60 12.55
CA GLU A 357 9.67 -24.56 13.64
C GLU A 357 8.34 -25.33 13.51
N LEU A 358 7.24 -24.65 13.18
CA LEU A 358 5.95 -25.29 12.91
C LEU A 358 5.99 -26.21 11.68
N ALA A 359 6.72 -25.83 10.63
CA ALA A 359 6.90 -26.68 9.46
C ALA A 359 7.69 -27.95 9.80
N GLN A 360 8.74 -27.84 10.62
CA GLN A 360 9.51 -28.99 11.12
C GLN A 360 8.65 -29.92 11.99
N LEU A 361 7.81 -29.37 12.86
CA LEU A 361 6.87 -30.19 13.66
C LEU A 361 5.85 -30.92 12.78
N ALA A 362 5.30 -30.25 11.77
CA ALA A 362 4.37 -30.88 10.83
C ALA A 362 5.04 -31.99 10.00
N GLU A 363 6.33 -31.84 9.70
CA GLU A 363 7.13 -32.87 9.03
C GLU A 363 7.40 -34.07 9.95
N LEU A 364 7.72 -33.82 11.22
CA LEU A 364 7.86 -34.86 12.25
C LEU A 364 6.55 -35.63 12.47
N GLU A 365 5.41 -34.95 12.55
CA GLU A 365 4.10 -35.62 12.63
C GLU A 365 3.79 -36.44 11.36
N ARG A 366 4.23 -35.96 10.19
CA ARG A 366 4.09 -36.73 8.94
C ARG A 366 4.96 -37.98 8.98
N PHE A 367 6.17 -37.90 9.52
CA PHE A 367 7.02 -39.08 9.72
C PHE A 367 6.43 -40.02 10.76
N GLU A 368 5.88 -39.52 11.87
CA GLU A 368 5.19 -40.34 12.86
C GLU A 368 3.99 -41.07 12.25
N ARG A 369 3.12 -40.35 11.53
CA ARG A 369 1.99 -40.97 10.81
C ARG A 369 2.46 -41.98 9.78
N SER A 370 3.53 -41.70 9.05
CA SER A 370 4.09 -42.65 8.08
C SER A 370 4.71 -43.87 8.76
N ALA A 371 5.36 -43.70 9.90
CA ALA A 371 5.93 -44.78 10.70
C ALA A 371 4.83 -45.66 11.29
N LEU A 372 3.71 -45.09 11.75
CA LEU A 372 2.53 -45.84 12.18
C LEU A 372 1.90 -46.64 11.03
N VAL A 373 1.83 -46.08 9.82
CA VAL A 373 1.37 -46.84 8.63
C VAL A 373 2.34 -47.97 8.29
N VAL A 374 3.65 -47.77 8.40
CA VAL A 374 4.66 -48.83 8.18
C VAL A 374 4.59 -49.89 9.29
N ASP A 375 4.38 -49.51 10.55
CA ASP A 375 4.17 -50.44 11.67
C ASP A 375 2.88 -51.26 11.46
N ASP A 376 1.77 -50.65 11.06
CA ASP A 376 0.53 -51.37 10.70
C ASP A 376 0.74 -52.31 9.51
N LEU A 377 1.52 -51.90 8.50
CA LEU A 377 1.87 -52.76 7.36
C LEU A 377 2.77 -53.93 7.79
N THR A 378 3.67 -53.69 8.74
CA THR A 378 4.61 -54.69 9.27
C THR A 378 3.88 -55.68 10.17
N ILE A 379 2.94 -55.20 10.99
CA ILE A 379 2.03 -56.05 11.78
C ILE A 379 1.14 -56.86 10.83
N ALA A 380 0.55 -56.25 9.81
CA ALA A 380 -0.26 -56.95 8.81
C ALA A 380 0.55 -58.02 8.02
N MET A 381 1.83 -57.75 7.71
CA MET A 381 2.73 -58.74 7.10
C MET A 381 3.16 -59.84 8.08
N SER A 382 3.35 -59.53 9.36
CA SER A 382 3.71 -60.51 10.39
C SER A 382 2.55 -61.45 10.76
N VAL A 383 1.31 -60.97 10.66
CA VAL A 383 0.08 -61.78 10.83
C VAL A 383 -0.23 -62.57 9.55
N GLY A 384 0.34 -62.17 8.41
CA GLY A 384 0.03 -62.70 7.07
C GLY A 384 0.95 -63.80 6.52
N GLY A 385 2.00 -64.26 7.22
CA GLY A 385 2.83 -65.31 6.63
C GLY A 385 3.92 -65.89 7.52
N GLU A 386 3.73 -67.15 7.92
CA GLU A 386 4.85 -68.07 8.08
C GLU A 386 5.62 -68.16 6.76
N ARG A 387 6.81 -67.53 6.70
CA ARG A 387 7.99 -68.08 6.02
C ARG A 387 9.24 -67.26 6.32
N ALA A 388 10.16 -67.92 7.03
CA ALA A 388 11.61 -67.77 7.10
C ALA A 388 12.25 -66.56 6.37
N GLY A 389 12.95 -65.70 7.12
CA GLY A 389 14.11 -64.98 6.58
C GLY A 389 14.35 -63.51 6.95
N LEU A 390 13.68 -62.91 7.96
CA LEU A 390 13.83 -61.47 8.27
C LEU A 390 14.37 -61.15 9.68
N SER A 391 15.19 -62.03 10.26
CA SER A 391 15.86 -61.78 11.55
C SER A 391 16.75 -60.53 11.58
N PRO A 392 17.51 -60.14 10.53
CA PRO A 392 18.48 -59.04 10.67
C PRO A 392 17.84 -57.63 10.63
N VAL A 393 16.71 -57.45 9.96
CA VAL A 393 16.04 -56.12 9.86
C VAL A 393 15.26 -55.79 11.13
N ALA A 394 14.74 -56.79 11.83
CA ALA A 394 14.08 -56.60 13.12
C ALA A 394 15.08 -56.15 14.21
N ASP A 395 16.30 -56.70 14.19
CA ASP A 395 17.38 -56.31 15.10
C ASP A 395 17.89 -54.88 14.82
N ASP A 396 17.99 -54.49 13.55
CA ASP A 396 18.35 -53.10 13.16
C ASP A 396 17.27 -52.09 13.57
N ILE A 397 15.98 -52.43 13.42
CA ILE A 397 14.86 -51.58 13.86
C ILE A 397 14.84 -51.46 15.39
N ALA A 398 15.12 -52.55 16.13
CA ALA A 398 15.24 -52.51 17.58
C ALA A 398 16.41 -51.64 18.04
N GLY A 399 17.56 -51.73 17.37
CA GLY A 399 18.73 -50.87 17.62
C GLY A 399 18.43 -49.39 17.35
N THR A 400 17.71 -49.10 16.28
CA THR A 400 17.31 -47.72 15.94
C THR A 400 16.30 -47.17 16.96
N ARG A 401 15.37 -48.00 17.45
CA ARG A 401 14.43 -47.63 18.52
C ARG A 401 15.14 -47.33 19.84
N ALA A 402 16.18 -48.09 20.17
CA ALA A 402 16.99 -47.84 21.37
C ALA A 402 17.75 -46.52 21.27
N ALA A 403 18.38 -46.24 20.13
CA ALA A 403 19.11 -45.00 19.88
C ALA A 403 18.21 -43.74 19.91
N VAL A 404 16.99 -43.83 19.36
CA VAL A 404 16.01 -42.73 19.42
C VAL A 404 15.51 -42.48 20.84
N ARG A 405 15.34 -43.53 21.64
CA ARG A 405 14.92 -43.41 23.05
C ARG A 405 16.01 -42.76 23.90
N GLU A 406 17.27 -43.14 23.67
CA GLU A 406 18.44 -42.57 24.36
C GLU A 406 18.61 -41.08 24.00
N LEU A 407 18.37 -40.69 22.74
CA LEU A 407 18.37 -39.30 22.31
C LEU A 407 17.24 -38.48 22.98
N ILE A 408 16.04 -39.06 23.12
CA ILE A 408 14.90 -38.41 23.78
C ILE A 408 15.17 -38.25 25.28
N GLU A 409 15.75 -39.26 25.96
CA GLU A 409 16.18 -39.14 27.36
C GLU A 409 17.26 -38.05 27.53
N LEU A 410 18.27 -38.02 26.66
CA LEU A 410 19.32 -36.99 26.68
C LEU A 410 18.74 -35.56 26.50
N MET A 411 17.78 -35.39 25.59
CA MET A 411 17.09 -34.11 25.36
C MET A 411 16.16 -33.71 26.52
N THR A 412 15.65 -34.69 27.26
CA THR A 412 14.79 -34.46 28.42
C THR A 412 15.61 -34.07 29.65
N ASP A 413 16.75 -34.74 29.86
CA ASP A 413 17.70 -34.42 30.93
C ASP A 413 18.39 -33.06 30.73
N THR A 414 18.64 -32.65 29.48
CA THR A 414 19.17 -31.30 29.18
C THR A 414 18.15 -30.17 29.33
N ARG A 415 16.84 -30.48 29.40
CA ARG A 415 15.77 -29.50 29.69
C ARG A 415 15.52 -29.30 31.19
N ALA A 416 15.89 -30.24 32.05
CA ALA A 416 15.67 -30.15 33.49
C ALA A 416 16.39 -28.96 34.19
N PRO A 417 17.61 -28.52 33.80
CA PRO A 417 18.29 -27.40 34.47
C PRO A 417 17.81 -26.01 34.05
N LEU A 418 17.01 -25.90 32.98
CA LEU A 418 16.51 -24.62 32.46
C LEU A 418 15.16 -24.21 33.09
N ALA A 419 14.54 -25.08 33.88
CA ALA A 419 13.25 -24.84 34.55
C ALA A 419 13.38 -24.38 36.01
N THR A 420 14.58 -24.40 36.60
CA THR A 420 14.85 -23.81 37.91
C THR A 420 15.12 -22.31 37.75
N PRO A 421 14.30 -21.42 38.35
CA PRO A 421 14.60 -19.99 38.36
C PRO A 421 15.92 -19.75 39.09
N VAL A 422 16.79 -18.93 38.49
CA VAL A 422 17.98 -18.40 39.15
C VAL A 422 17.52 -17.52 40.31
N ASP A 423 17.76 -17.95 41.55
CA ASP A 423 17.67 -17.07 42.72
C ASP A 423 18.66 -15.92 42.52
N ALA A 424 18.13 -14.71 42.38
CA ALA A 424 18.91 -13.49 42.23
C ALA A 424 19.53 -13.08 43.59
N PRO A 425 20.80 -12.64 43.63
CA PRO A 425 21.39 -12.02 44.82
C PRO A 425 20.82 -10.62 45.12
#